data_AF-A0A3N4Z1H6-F1
#
_entry.id   AF-A0A3N4Z1H6-F1
#
_cell.length_a   1.000
_cell.length_b   1.000
_cell.length_c   1.000
_cell.angle_alpha   90.00
_cell.angle_beta   90.00
_cell.angle_gamma   90.00
#
_symmetry.space_group_name_H-M   'P 1'
#
loop_
_entity.id
_entity.type
_entity.pdbx_description
1 polymer ?
#
loop_
_entity_poly.entity_id
_entity_poly.type
_entity_poly.pdbx_seq_one_letter_code
_entity_poly.pdbx_strand_id
1 'polypeptide(L)'
;MIGQLGTAVLLVGAVVALGLAVVAGLRERLHVPTVTRAALVPLAGLAVVGIATLLVGHVGLLGAWLPFGLAAAGTVTAVAARRPVGVLLAELVVGARAQVRLTPVPVLAVAAGLGVAAIAALAPPLRIDELEYHWAAPVEWAAAGSWNDSPYKHVDGFPFMEIVYTAAATQGSYVAAHLLHLLTLPALGLAAAGAARVMGVRATGAVAAAAMAMPVVWDQAYTAYNDTAASAFAAAAVALALATAAPAGTLAATVRAGPTGVRTAGRTLTTGLVATSVLLAVAISIKPTSAAAAGAVGLALLLRWWAEAHRPAGAYRTVVRQWLVLGATAVLTLGFWSVRQWLITGYLVDPALGATPSVDVLSRLPSRTDQLLVPVMPLVTGLVGSQEPWGGRTSLVVQLLLVPALAYVLWRRGTVLRRFTLLGATAWVHWLVLGTQVVRTRFHGLSWVLLVGAVRVALEDAAERHPRWRPWLEIAWAGGVLLGLADVSFEMVRAIAQI
;
A
#
# COMPACT_ATOMS: atom_id res chain seq x y z
N MET A 1 -19.94 -21.08 -10.38
CA MET A 1 -19.45 -19.77 -10.86
C MET A 1 -20.41 -18.60 -10.57
N ILE A 2 -21.71 -18.67 -10.88
CA ILE A 2 -22.64 -17.53 -10.68
C ILE A 2 -22.66 -17.01 -9.22
N GLY A 3 -22.72 -17.90 -8.22
CA GLY A 3 -22.69 -17.50 -6.80
C GLY A 3 -21.37 -16.85 -6.36
N GLN A 4 -20.24 -17.27 -6.95
CA GLN A 4 -18.91 -16.68 -6.71
C GLN A 4 -18.90 -15.22 -7.17
N LEU A 5 -19.33 -14.99 -8.42
CA LEU A 5 -19.38 -13.65 -9.01
C LEU A 5 -20.37 -12.74 -8.29
N GLY A 6 -21.55 -13.25 -7.91
CA GLY A 6 -22.55 -12.49 -7.16
C GLY A 6 -21.99 -11.97 -5.84
N THR A 7 -21.33 -12.85 -5.06
CA THR A 7 -20.69 -12.47 -3.79
C THR A 7 -19.57 -11.47 -4.01
N ALA A 8 -18.75 -11.66 -5.05
CA ALA A 8 -17.65 -10.76 -5.36
C ALA A 8 -18.12 -9.35 -5.71
N VAL A 9 -19.15 -9.23 -6.56
CA VAL A 9 -19.76 -7.93 -6.91
C VAL A 9 -20.31 -7.23 -5.67
N LEU A 10 -20.98 -7.97 -4.78
CA LEU A 10 -21.51 -7.43 -3.52
C LEU A 10 -20.41 -6.87 -2.63
N LEU A 11 -19.35 -7.65 -2.37
CA LEU A 11 -18.27 -7.25 -1.47
C LEU A 11 -17.38 -6.15 -2.04
N VAL A 12 -17.03 -6.21 -3.33
CA VAL A 12 -16.31 -5.13 -4.02
C VAL A 12 -17.15 -3.85 -4.00
N GLY A 13 -18.45 -3.95 -4.29
CA GLY A 13 -19.39 -2.84 -4.19
C GLY A 13 -19.45 -2.23 -2.78
N ALA A 14 -19.52 -3.08 -1.74
CA ALA A 14 -19.50 -2.67 -0.34
C ALA A 14 -18.23 -1.91 0.02
N VAL A 15 -17.05 -2.46 -0.32
CA VAL A 15 -15.75 -1.82 -0.08
C VAL A 15 -15.68 -0.46 -0.77
N VAL A 16 -16.04 -0.37 -2.05
CA VAL A 16 -15.99 0.89 -2.79
C VAL A 16 -16.96 1.91 -2.20
N ALA A 17 -18.19 1.50 -1.87
CA ALA A 17 -19.21 2.40 -1.33
C ALA A 17 -18.82 2.95 0.06
N LEU A 18 -18.41 2.08 0.99
CA LEU A 18 -17.92 2.46 2.32
C LEU A 18 -16.68 3.35 2.21
N GLY A 19 -15.74 2.97 1.35
CA GLY A 19 -14.53 3.74 1.08
C GLY A 19 -14.80 5.14 0.56
N LEU A 20 -15.71 5.27 -0.42
CA LEU A 20 -16.15 6.56 -0.95
C LEU A 20 -16.80 7.41 0.14
N ALA A 21 -17.69 6.85 0.96
CA ALA A 21 -18.35 7.58 2.03
C ALA A 21 -17.34 8.11 3.06
N VAL A 22 -16.39 7.27 3.51
CA VAL A 22 -15.34 7.66 4.47
C VAL A 22 -14.44 8.75 3.88
N VAL A 23 -13.91 8.55 2.67
CA VAL A 23 -12.99 9.51 2.05
C VAL A 23 -13.71 10.83 1.71
N ALA A 24 -14.97 10.77 1.29
CA ALA A 24 -15.79 11.96 1.04
C ALA A 24 -16.04 12.76 2.34
N GLY A 25 -16.26 12.09 3.47
CA GLY A 25 -16.39 12.74 4.78
C GLY A 25 -15.07 13.35 5.28
N LEU A 26 -13.94 12.77 4.90
CA LEU A 26 -12.60 13.30 5.22
C LEU A 26 -12.14 14.42 4.28
N ARG A 27 -12.74 14.55 3.09
CA ARG A 27 -12.30 15.48 2.02
C ARG A 27 -12.19 16.93 2.49
N GLU A 28 -13.15 17.43 3.27
CA GLU A 28 -13.14 18.81 3.75
C GLU A 28 -12.10 19.04 4.86
N ARG A 29 -11.66 17.97 5.52
CA ARG A 29 -10.69 17.99 6.63
C ARG A 29 -9.27 17.69 6.18
N LEU A 30 -9.11 17.03 5.02
CA LEU A 30 -7.82 16.58 4.47
C LEU A 30 -7.59 17.19 3.09
N HIS A 31 -6.75 18.21 3.02
CA HIS A 31 -6.31 18.83 1.77
C HIS A 31 -5.19 18.03 1.13
N VAL A 32 -5.54 16.90 0.50
CA VAL A 32 -4.56 15.97 -0.09
C VAL A 32 -4.81 15.77 -1.58
N PRO A 33 -3.77 15.43 -2.38
CA PRO A 33 -3.93 15.22 -3.81
C PRO A 33 -5.06 14.26 -4.16
N THR A 34 -5.76 14.51 -5.27
CA THR A 34 -6.85 13.64 -5.75
C THR A 34 -6.41 12.20 -5.93
N VAL A 35 -5.17 11.95 -6.37
CA VAL A 35 -4.61 10.60 -6.51
C VAL A 35 -4.41 9.90 -5.15
N THR A 36 -4.06 10.64 -4.09
CA THR A 36 -4.01 10.09 -2.72
C THR A 36 -5.41 9.71 -2.26
N ARG A 37 -6.41 10.56 -2.52
CA ARG A 37 -7.81 10.24 -2.19
C ARG A 37 -8.31 9.01 -2.96
N ALA A 38 -7.92 8.88 -4.23
CA ALA A 38 -8.22 7.70 -5.04
C ALA A 38 -7.67 6.41 -4.39
N ALA A 39 -6.44 6.44 -3.89
CA ALA A 39 -5.83 5.31 -3.18
C ALA A 39 -6.58 4.97 -1.87
N LEU A 40 -7.02 5.99 -1.14
CA LEU A 40 -7.70 5.81 0.15
C LEU A 40 -9.09 5.18 0.02
N VAL A 41 -9.77 5.28 -1.13
CA VAL A 41 -11.12 4.71 -1.31
C VAL A 41 -11.13 3.20 -1.05
N PRO A 42 -10.43 2.35 -1.82
CA PRO A 42 -10.44 0.91 -1.57
C PRO A 42 -9.86 0.56 -0.19
N LEU A 43 -8.82 1.26 0.28
CA LEU A 43 -8.17 0.97 1.57
C LEU A 43 -9.08 1.28 2.76
N ALA A 44 -9.79 2.42 2.74
CA ALA A 44 -10.76 2.74 3.79
C ALA A 44 -11.92 1.76 3.79
N GLY A 45 -12.39 1.35 2.61
CA GLY A 45 -13.43 0.32 2.48
C GLY A 45 -13.01 -1.03 3.05
N LEU A 46 -11.81 -1.52 2.69
CA LEU A 46 -11.24 -2.76 3.22
C LEU A 46 -11.03 -2.69 4.73
N ALA A 47 -10.57 -1.54 5.24
CA ALA A 47 -10.41 -1.34 6.67
C ALA A 47 -11.76 -1.45 7.42
N VAL A 48 -12.81 -0.80 6.90
CA VAL A 48 -14.15 -0.86 7.50
C VAL A 48 -14.73 -2.27 7.42
N VAL A 49 -14.60 -2.95 6.27
CA VAL A 49 -15.04 -4.34 6.12
C VAL A 49 -14.31 -5.26 7.07
N GLY A 50 -12.97 -5.18 7.14
CA GLY A 50 -12.18 -6.02 8.04
C GLY A 50 -12.51 -5.78 9.51
N ILE A 51 -12.66 -4.53 9.94
CA ILE A 51 -13.07 -4.20 11.32
C ILE A 51 -14.48 -4.71 11.62
N ALA A 52 -15.44 -4.53 10.70
CA ALA A 52 -16.80 -5.01 10.88
C ALA A 52 -16.83 -6.55 10.99
N THR A 53 -16.14 -7.25 10.09
CA THR A 53 -16.01 -8.71 10.14
C THR A 53 -15.36 -9.15 11.44
N LEU A 54 -14.26 -8.50 11.86
CA LEU A 54 -13.59 -8.75 13.13
C LEU A 54 -14.56 -8.70 14.31
N LEU A 55 -15.36 -7.63 14.41
CA LEU A 55 -16.33 -7.45 15.49
C LEU A 55 -17.44 -8.51 15.44
N VAL A 56 -17.97 -8.81 14.26
CA VAL A 56 -19.01 -9.84 14.06
C VAL A 56 -18.52 -11.23 14.49
N GLY A 57 -17.26 -11.58 14.18
CA GLY A 57 -16.71 -12.87 14.61
C GLY A 57 -16.42 -12.97 16.10
N HIS A 58 -16.14 -11.85 16.79
CA HIS A 58 -15.98 -11.88 18.26
C HIS A 58 -17.29 -12.15 18.99
N VAL A 59 -18.44 -11.86 18.36
CA VAL A 59 -19.77 -12.18 18.91
C VAL A 59 -20.36 -13.48 18.35
N GLY A 60 -19.57 -14.25 17.59
CA GLY A 60 -19.99 -15.55 17.06
C GLY A 60 -21.11 -15.49 16.02
N LEU A 61 -21.14 -14.42 15.21
CA LEU A 61 -22.19 -14.19 14.22
C LEU A 61 -21.68 -14.22 12.76
N LEU A 62 -20.49 -14.79 12.49
CA LEU A 62 -20.05 -14.96 11.10
C LEU A 62 -21.02 -15.92 10.40
N GLY A 63 -21.53 -15.50 9.24
CA GLY A 63 -22.45 -16.32 8.49
C GLY A 63 -22.81 -15.70 7.15
N ALA A 64 -23.54 -16.46 6.34
CA ALA A 64 -23.89 -16.13 4.96
C ALA A 64 -24.56 -14.75 4.78
N TRP A 65 -25.16 -14.19 5.83
CA TRP A 65 -25.76 -12.85 5.80
C TRP A 65 -24.73 -11.70 5.69
N LEU A 66 -23.48 -11.94 6.08
CA LEU A 66 -22.47 -10.89 6.29
C LEU A 66 -22.16 -10.07 5.01
N PRO A 67 -21.92 -10.68 3.82
CA PRO A 67 -21.74 -9.91 2.58
C PRO A 67 -22.91 -8.99 2.25
N PHE A 68 -24.15 -9.43 2.49
CA PHE A 68 -25.34 -8.62 2.26
C PHE A 68 -25.46 -7.48 3.26
N GLY A 69 -25.15 -7.74 4.54
CA GLY A 69 -25.11 -6.71 5.59
C GLY A 69 -24.09 -5.62 5.28
N LEU A 70 -22.88 -6.01 4.85
CA LEU A 70 -21.83 -5.07 4.43
C LEU A 70 -22.23 -4.26 3.20
N ALA A 71 -22.84 -4.89 2.19
CA ALA A 71 -23.33 -4.21 0.99
C ALA A 71 -24.47 -3.23 1.31
N ALA A 72 -25.40 -3.61 2.19
CA ALA A 72 -26.46 -2.73 2.66
C ALA A 72 -25.89 -1.53 3.43
N ALA A 73 -24.95 -1.75 4.35
CA ALA A 73 -24.27 -0.69 5.08
C ALA A 73 -23.51 0.27 4.14
N GLY A 74 -22.78 -0.27 3.16
CA GLY A 74 -22.10 0.52 2.14
C GLY A 74 -23.06 1.36 1.31
N THR A 75 -24.17 0.78 0.88
CA THR A 75 -25.20 1.49 0.11
C THR A 75 -25.84 2.61 0.94
N VAL A 76 -26.28 2.33 2.16
CA VAL A 76 -26.90 3.32 3.05
C VAL A 76 -25.94 4.47 3.34
N THR A 77 -24.69 4.18 3.68
CA THR A 77 -23.68 5.20 3.98
C THR A 77 -23.33 6.05 2.75
N ALA A 78 -23.16 5.44 1.58
CA ALA A 78 -22.92 6.17 0.33
C ALA A 78 -24.10 7.04 -0.08
N VAL A 79 -25.34 6.56 0.09
CA VAL A 79 -26.57 7.33 -0.18
C VAL A 79 -26.72 8.50 0.80
N ALA A 80 -26.49 8.26 2.09
CA ALA A 80 -26.47 9.33 3.09
C ALA A 80 -25.42 10.41 2.75
N ALA A 81 -24.27 9.99 2.21
CA ALA A 81 -23.18 10.85 1.76
C ALA A 81 -23.25 11.20 0.25
N ARG A 82 -24.40 11.07 -0.43
CA ARG A 82 -24.49 11.16 -1.90
C ARG A 82 -23.89 12.42 -2.52
N ARG A 83 -24.04 13.58 -1.86
CA ARG A 83 -23.50 14.86 -2.34
C ARG A 83 -21.97 14.88 -2.30
N PRO A 84 -21.31 14.71 -1.13
CA PRO A 84 -19.85 14.71 -1.09
C PRO A 84 -19.24 13.52 -1.84
N VAL A 85 -19.91 12.36 -1.90
CA VAL A 85 -19.51 11.21 -2.73
C VAL A 85 -19.55 11.57 -4.22
N GLY A 86 -20.63 12.19 -4.70
CA GLY A 86 -20.75 12.61 -6.11
C GLY A 86 -19.65 13.59 -6.52
N VAL A 87 -19.31 14.54 -5.65
CA VAL A 87 -18.21 15.49 -5.90
C VAL A 87 -16.86 14.77 -5.93
N LEU A 88 -16.60 13.87 -4.98
CA LEU A 88 -15.37 13.06 -4.98
C LEU A 88 -15.25 12.26 -6.28
N LEU A 89 -16.30 11.55 -6.70
CA LEU A 89 -16.32 10.78 -7.94
C LEU A 89 -16.03 11.64 -9.16
N ALA A 90 -16.65 12.82 -9.27
CA ALA A 90 -16.37 13.75 -10.37
C ALA A 90 -14.89 14.16 -10.42
N GLU A 91 -14.30 14.49 -9.27
CA GLU A 91 -12.86 14.83 -9.18
C GLU A 91 -11.95 13.65 -9.56
N LEU A 92 -12.30 12.43 -9.12
CA LEU A 92 -11.55 11.21 -9.45
C LEU A 92 -11.61 10.94 -10.96
N VAL A 93 -12.77 11.07 -11.59
CA VAL A 93 -12.96 10.90 -13.04
C VAL A 93 -12.16 11.94 -13.83
N VAL A 94 -12.23 13.22 -13.44
CA VAL A 94 -11.47 14.30 -14.08
C VAL A 94 -9.96 14.04 -13.93
N GLY A 95 -9.51 13.66 -12.73
CA GLY A 95 -8.12 13.32 -12.46
C GLY A 95 -7.63 12.14 -13.30
N ALA A 96 -8.41 11.06 -13.38
CA ALA A 96 -8.09 9.89 -14.19
C ALA A 96 -7.97 10.25 -15.69
N ARG A 97 -8.94 10.99 -16.23
CA ARG A 97 -8.91 11.46 -17.63
C ARG A 97 -7.69 12.32 -17.91
N ALA A 98 -7.32 13.20 -16.99
CA ALA A 98 -6.11 14.02 -17.13
C ALA A 98 -4.84 13.16 -17.19
N GLN A 99 -4.75 12.12 -16.35
CA GLN A 99 -3.60 11.21 -16.37
C GLN A 99 -3.54 10.32 -17.61
N VAL A 100 -4.68 9.86 -18.13
CA VAL A 100 -4.74 9.15 -19.42
C VAL A 100 -4.23 10.04 -20.56
N ARG A 101 -4.56 11.34 -20.56
CA ARG A 101 -4.05 12.28 -21.57
C ARG A 101 -2.55 12.57 -21.43
N LEU A 102 -2.06 12.65 -20.20
CA LEU A 102 -0.65 12.96 -19.92
C LEU A 102 0.27 11.77 -20.19
N THR A 103 -0.15 10.57 -19.81
CA THR A 103 0.66 9.34 -19.90
C THR A 103 -0.20 8.16 -20.36
N PRO A 104 -0.68 8.15 -21.61
CA PRO A 104 -1.66 7.17 -22.08
C PRO A 104 -1.10 5.74 -22.06
N VAL A 105 0.12 5.53 -22.55
CA VAL A 105 0.68 4.19 -22.74
C VAL A 105 0.79 3.42 -21.40
N PRO A 106 1.46 3.92 -20.34
CA PRO A 106 1.54 3.18 -19.08
C PRO A 106 0.17 2.97 -18.42
N VAL A 107 -0.71 3.97 -18.47
CA VAL A 107 -2.03 3.91 -17.81
C VAL A 107 -2.94 2.89 -18.49
N LEU A 108 -3.01 2.90 -19.83
CA LEU A 108 -3.83 1.96 -20.59
C LEU A 108 -3.27 0.53 -20.50
N ALA A 109 -1.95 0.36 -20.51
CA ALA A 109 -1.32 -0.95 -20.35
C ALA A 109 -1.67 -1.59 -18.99
N VAL A 110 -1.56 -0.83 -17.90
CA VAL A 110 -1.95 -1.33 -16.58
C VAL A 110 -3.45 -1.53 -16.46
N ALA A 111 -4.28 -0.68 -17.06
CA ALA A 111 -5.73 -0.90 -17.08
C ALA A 111 -6.10 -2.22 -17.79
N ALA A 112 -5.47 -2.51 -18.93
CA ALA A 112 -5.64 -3.79 -19.63
C ALA A 112 -5.16 -4.96 -18.76
N GLY A 113 -3.98 -4.83 -18.15
CA GLY A 113 -3.43 -5.83 -17.24
C GLY A 113 -4.32 -6.09 -16.02
N LEU A 114 -4.94 -5.07 -15.44
CA LEU A 114 -5.90 -5.23 -14.33
C LEU A 114 -7.15 -6.01 -14.79
N GLY A 115 -7.56 -5.84 -16.06
CA GLY A 115 -8.60 -6.67 -16.67
C GLY A 115 -8.19 -8.14 -16.76
N VAL A 116 -6.96 -8.42 -17.19
CA VAL A 116 -6.40 -9.80 -17.20
C VAL A 116 -6.33 -10.36 -15.78
N ALA A 117 -5.85 -9.59 -14.80
CA ALA A 117 -5.78 -10.00 -13.41
C ALA A 117 -7.17 -10.29 -12.81
N ALA A 118 -8.19 -9.50 -13.17
CA ALA A 118 -9.57 -9.74 -12.74
C ALA A 118 -10.16 -11.03 -13.34
N ILE A 119 -9.77 -11.39 -14.57
CA ILE A 119 -10.14 -12.69 -15.16
C ILE A 119 -9.37 -13.82 -14.47
N ALA A 120 -8.07 -13.65 -14.24
CA ALA A 120 -7.24 -14.63 -13.52
C ALA A 120 -7.74 -14.87 -12.08
N ALA A 121 -8.34 -13.87 -11.43
CA ALA A 121 -8.97 -13.99 -10.12
C ALA A 121 -10.19 -14.94 -10.09
N LEU A 122 -10.69 -15.39 -11.25
CA LEU A 122 -11.72 -16.42 -11.34
C LEU A 122 -11.16 -17.84 -11.17
N ALA A 123 -9.86 -18.02 -11.33
CA ALA A 123 -9.19 -19.30 -11.10
C ALA A 123 -9.36 -19.72 -9.64
N PRO A 124 -9.46 -21.03 -9.35
CA PRO A 124 -9.48 -21.51 -7.97
C PRO A 124 -8.18 -21.15 -7.23
N PRO A 125 -8.15 -21.26 -5.90
CA PRO A 125 -6.91 -21.14 -5.13
C PRO A 125 -5.84 -22.12 -5.63
N LEU A 126 -4.63 -21.62 -5.89
CA LEU A 126 -3.58 -22.39 -6.58
C LEU A 126 -2.17 -22.11 -6.02
N ARG A 127 -1.97 -20.97 -5.36
CA ARG A 127 -0.67 -20.59 -4.81
C ARG A 127 -0.47 -21.26 -3.45
N ILE A 128 0.78 -21.58 -3.11
CA ILE A 128 1.12 -22.35 -1.91
C ILE A 128 0.61 -21.65 -0.65
N ASP A 129 0.99 -20.39 -0.40
CA ASP A 129 0.56 -19.67 0.82
C ASP A 129 -0.97 -19.49 0.88
N GLU A 130 -1.59 -19.34 -0.29
CA GLU A 130 -3.04 -19.20 -0.41
C GLU A 130 -3.78 -20.47 0.04
N LEU A 131 -3.33 -21.62 -0.47
CA LEU A 131 -3.86 -22.94 -0.13
C LEU A 131 -3.53 -23.34 1.31
N GLU A 132 -2.33 -23.01 1.78
CA GLU A 132 -1.87 -23.40 3.11
C GLU A 132 -2.55 -22.63 4.22
N TYR A 133 -2.79 -21.32 4.06
CA TYR A 133 -3.33 -20.53 5.18
C TYR A 133 -4.16 -19.30 4.80
N HIS A 134 -3.88 -18.57 3.71
CA HIS A 134 -4.63 -17.32 3.43
C HIS A 134 -6.10 -17.56 3.05
N TRP A 135 -6.45 -18.71 2.47
CA TRP A 135 -7.84 -19.06 2.17
C TRP A 135 -8.41 -20.09 3.14
N ALA A 136 -7.59 -21.03 3.61
CA ALA A 136 -8.03 -22.12 4.47
C ALA A 136 -8.53 -21.62 5.84
N ALA A 137 -7.80 -20.70 6.50
CA ALA A 137 -8.21 -20.14 7.78
C ALA A 137 -9.54 -19.34 7.70
N PRO A 138 -9.75 -18.45 6.71
CA PRO A 138 -11.06 -17.81 6.51
C PRO A 138 -12.23 -18.79 6.36
N VAL A 139 -12.03 -19.91 5.65
CA VAL A 139 -13.07 -20.93 5.46
C VAL A 139 -13.39 -21.62 6.78
N GLU A 140 -12.38 -21.93 7.58
CA GLU A 140 -12.56 -22.51 8.92
C GLU A 140 -13.34 -21.56 9.84
N TRP A 141 -12.91 -20.30 9.97
CA TRP A 141 -13.60 -19.30 10.80
C TRP A 141 -15.04 -19.05 10.34
N ALA A 142 -15.26 -19.02 9.03
CA ALA A 142 -16.60 -18.89 8.47
C ALA A 142 -17.49 -20.11 8.80
N ALA A 143 -16.95 -21.33 8.75
CA ALA A 143 -17.66 -22.54 9.12
C ALA A 143 -17.94 -22.62 10.63
N ALA A 144 -17.01 -22.16 11.46
CA ALA A 144 -17.16 -22.08 12.91
C ALA A 144 -18.10 -20.95 13.38
N GLY A 145 -18.41 -19.99 12.51
CA GLY A 145 -19.23 -18.81 12.85
C GLY A 145 -18.53 -17.81 13.79
N SER A 146 -17.28 -18.06 14.17
CA SER A 146 -16.55 -17.32 15.21
C SER A 146 -15.03 -17.42 15.00
N TRP A 147 -14.26 -16.68 15.80
CA TRP A 147 -12.80 -16.83 15.85
C TRP A 147 -12.42 -18.00 16.76
N ASN A 148 -11.88 -19.07 16.19
CA ASN A 148 -11.24 -20.16 16.91
C ASN A 148 -9.73 -20.20 16.62
N ASP A 149 -9.00 -20.94 17.45
CA ASP A 149 -7.60 -21.30 17.21
C ASP A 149 -7.50 -22.06 15.90
N SER A 150 -6.63 -21.60 15.00
CA SER A 150 -6.51 -22.17 13.67
C SER A 150 -5.22 -22.99 13.58
N PRO A 151 -5.26 -24.22 13.00
CA PRO A 151 -4.07 -25.04 12.86
C PRO A 151 -3.11 -24.51 11.80
N TYR A 152 -3.51 -23.47 11.05
CA TYR A 152 -2.70 -22.88 9.99
C TYR A 152 -1.66 -21.93 10.55
N LYS A 153 -0.48 -21.89 9.92
CA LYS A 153 0.62 -21.05 10.40
C LYS A 153 0.30 -19.56 10.20
N HIS A 154 0.78 -18.72 11.12
CA HIS A 154 0.83 -17.26 10.98
C HIS A 154 -0.52 -16.53 10.94
N VAL A 155 -1.66 -17.22 11.02
CA VAL A 155 -3.00 -16.63 10.91
C VAL A 155 -3.62 -16.23 12.25
N ASP A 156 -3.09 -16.64 13.40
CA ASP A 156 -3.68 -16.20 14.69
C ASP A 156 -3.07 -14.92 15.25
N GLY A 157 -1.89 -14.55 14.75
CA GLY A 157 -1.17 -13.34 15.15
C GLY A 157 -1.72 -12.10 14.45
N PHE A 158 -1.46 -11.94 13.14
CA PHE A 158 -1.75 -10.71 12.39
C PHE A 158 -2.60 -10.96 11.11
N PRO A 159 -3.86 -11.43 11.24
CA PRO A 159 -4.64 -11.93 10.10
C PRO A 159 -5.59 -10.92 9.46
N PHE A 160 -5.27 -9.63 9.40
CA PHE A 160 -6.30 -8.67 9.00
C PHE A 160 -6.85 -8.91 7.59
N MET A 161 -6.04 -9.35 6.62
CA MET A 161 -6.56 -9.68 5.29
C MET A 161 -7.37 -10.98 5.30
N GLU A 162 -6.97 -11.96 6.09
CA GLU A 162 -7.70 -13.23 6.27
C GLU A 162 -9.06 -12.97 6.93
N ILE A 163 -9.14 -12.02 7.88
CA ILE A 163 -10.40 -11.52 8.43
C ILE A 163 -11.26 -10.87 7.34
N VAL A 164 -10.67 -10.07 6.45
CA VAL A 164 -11.40 -9.52 5.29
C VAL A 164 -11.90 -10.63 4.37
N TYR A 165 -11.09 -11.65 4.09
CA TYR A 165 -11.46 -12.81 3.28
C TYR A 165 -12.52 -13.68 3.95
N THR A 166 -12.61 -13.66 5.27
CA THR A 166 -13.65 -14.39 6.01
C THR A 166 -15.04 -13.93 5.61
N ALA A 167 -15.23 -12.64 5.32
CA ALA A 167 -16.50 -12.13 4.78
C ALA A 167 -16.89 -12.84 3.48
N ALA A 168 -15.93 -13.05 2.58
CA ALA A 168 -16.14 -13.81 1.35
C ALA A 168 -16.33 -15.31 1.60
N ALA A 169 -15.59 -15.88 2.56
CA ALA A 169 -15.65 -17.29 2.92
C ALA A 169 -16.99 -17.71 3.55
N THR A 170 -17.74 -16.79 4.19
CA THR A 170 -19.12 -17.09 4.66
C THR A 170 -20.11 -17.46 3.56
N GLN A 171 -19.77 -17.18 2.30
CA GLN A 171 -20.51 -17.59 1.09
C GLN A 171 -19.70 -18.58 0.24
N GLY A 172 -18.60 -19.11 0.77
CA GLY A 172 -17.68 -19.99 0.08
C GLY A 172 -16.99 -19.35 -1.14
N SER A 173 -16.86 -18.01 -1.19
CA SER A 173 -16.44 -17.32 -2.40
C SER A 173 -14.95 -16.94 -2.44
N TYR A 174 -14.11 -17.79 -3.04
CA TYR A 174 -12.70 -17.47 -3.27
C TYR A 174 -12.52 -16.31 -4.27
N VAL A 175 -13.38 -16.23 -5.30
CA VAL A 175 -13.34 -15.12 -6.29
C VAL A 175 -13.52 -13.77 -5.61
N ALA A 176 -14.41 -13.69 -4.61
CA ALA A 176 -14.60 -12.48 -3.85
C ALA A 176 -13.35 -12.13 -3.01
N ALA A 177 -12.69 -13.12 -2.40
CA ALA A 177 -11.42 -12.89 -1.70
C ALA A 177 -10.32 -12.39 -2.64
N HIS A 178 -10.17 -13.00 -3.82
CA HIS A 178 -9.22 -12.59 -4.86
C HIS A 178 -9.48 -11.15 -5.30
N LEU A 179 -10.73 -10.79 -5.60
CA LEU A 179 -11.08 -9.45 -6.05
C LEU A 179 -10.95 -8.39 -4.94
N LEU A 180 -11.22 -8.74 -3.68
CA LEU A 180 -10.93 -7.88 -2.54
C LEU A 180 -9.42 -7.59 -2.40
N HIS A 181 -8.57 -8.62 -2.57
CA HIS A 181 -7.12 -8.43 -2.61
C HIS A 181 -6.69 -7.58 -3.81
N LEU A 182 -7.24 -7.84 -5.00
CA LEU A 182 -6.90 -7.13 -6.23
C LEU A 182 -7.12 -5.62 -6.11
N LEU A 183 -8.09 -5.15 -5.31
CA LEU A 183 -8.30 -3.71 -5.04
C LEU A 183 -7.08 -3.03 -4.38
N THR A 184 -6.21 -3.79 -3.72
CA THR A 184 -5.01 -3.26 -3.05
C THR A 184 -3.89 -2.92 -4.01
N LEU A 185 -3.82 -3.57 -5.19
CA LEU A 185 -2.84 -3.29 -6.23
C LEU A 185 -2.98 -1.85 -6.81
N PRO A 186 -4.15 -1.42 -7.33
CA PRO A 186 -4.33 -0.05 -7.76
C PRO A 186 -4.21 0.93 -6.59
N ALA A 187 -4.63 0.55 -5.39
CA ALA A 187 -4.43 1.38 -4.21
C ALA A 187 -2.95 1.66 -3.92
N LEU A 188 -2.09 0.64 -4.01
CA LEU A 188 -0.64 0.76 -3.85
C LEU A 188 -0.05 1.71 -4.90
N GLY A 189 -0.40 1.51 -6.17
CA GLY A 189 0.08 2.37 -7.26
C GLY A 189 -0.34 3.83 -7.07
N LEU A 190 -1.62 4.06 -6.75
CA LEU A 190 -2.16 5.40 -6.49
C LEU A 190 -1.55 6.04 -5.23
N ALA A 191 -1.24 5.26 -4.19
CA ALA A 191 -0.56 5.75 -2.99
C ALA A 191 0.86 6.22 -3.29
N ALA A 192 1.63 5.42 -4.04
CA ALA A 192 2.97 5.80 -4.50
C ALA A 192 2.93 7.07 -5.36
N ALA A 193 1.95 7.16 -6.26
CA ALA A 193 1.70 8.34 -7.07
C ALA A 193 1.29 9.57 -6.23
N GLY A 194 0.56 9.37 -5.13
CA GLY A 194 0.26 10.40 -4.13
C GLY A 194 1.50 10.95 -3.45
N ALA A 195 2.41 10.08 -2.99
CA ALA A 195 3.68 10.51 -2.42
C ALA A 195 4.52 11.29 -3.43
N ALA A 196 4.60 10.80 -4.68
CA ALA A 196 5.28 11.50 -5.77
C ALA A 196 4.63 12.86 -6.11
N ARG A 197 3.30 12.96 -6.06
CA ARG A 197 2.56 14.20 -6.32
C ARG A 197 2.92 15.30 -5.34
N VAL A 198 3.12 14.97 -4.06
CA VAL A 198 3.58 15.92 -3.04
C VAL A 198 4.99 16.46 -3.38
N MET A 199 5.80 15.67 -4.09
CA MET A 199 7.11 16.09 -4.60
C MET A 199 7.04 16.88 -5.92
N GLY A 200 5.85 17.29 -6.35
CA GLY A 200 5.63 18.09 -7.56
C GLY A 200 5.49 17.26 -8.84
N VAL A 201 5.49 15.93 -8.76
CA VAL A 201 5.31 15.08 -9.93
C VAL A 201 3.95 15.33 -10.58
N ARG A 202 3.91 15.58 -11.89
CA ARG A 202 2.68 15.86 -12.66
C ARG A 202 2.07 14.61 -13.26
N ALA A 203 2.92 13.74 -13.80
CA ALA A 203 2.54 12.49 -14.44
C ALA A 203 2.35 11.37 -13.40
N THR A 204 1.41 11.57 -12.47
CA THR A 204 1.16 10.62 -11.38
C THR A 204 0.64 9.28 -11.89
N GLY A 205 -0.01 9.24 -13.07
CA GLY A 205 -0.44 8.01 -13.73
C GLY A 205 0.73 7.10 -14.11
N ALA A 206 1.84 7.67 -14.58
CA ALA A 206 3.06 6.90 -14.89
C ALA A 206 3.70 6.29 -13.63
N VAL A 207 3.69 7.00 -12.50
CA VAL A 207 4.17 6.46 -11.21
C VAL A 207 3.28 5.31 -10.75
N ALA A 208 1.96 5.50 -10.77
CA ALA A 208 1.02 4.47 -10.38
C ALA A 208 1.18 3.22 -11.24
N ALA A 209 1.30 3.39 -12.56
CA ALA A 209 1.49 2.29 -13.49
C ALA A 209 2.78 1.51 -13.22
N ALA A 210 3.90 2.20 -13.02
CA ALA A 210 5.19 1.55 -12.75
C ALA A 210 5.28 0.85 -11.38
N ALA A 211 4.56 1.38 -10.38
CA ALA A 211 4.43 0.74 -9.07
C ALA A 211 3.55 -0.52 -9.13
N MET A 212 2.49 -0.52 -9.96
CA MET A 212 1.64 -1.70 -10.17
C MET A 212 2.34 -2.77 -10.99
N ALA A 213 3.01 -2.38 -12.08
CA ALA A 213 3.73 -3.28 -13.00
C ALA A 213 4.99 -3.94 -12.40
N MET A 214 5.14 -3.88 -11.08
CA MET A 214 6.22 -4.54 -10.36
C MET A 214 5.96 -6.04 -10.31
N PRO A 215 6.88 -6.89 -10.81
CA PRO A 215 6.68 -8.33 -10.85
C PRO A 215 6.25 -8.95 -9.54
N VAL A 216 6.90 -8.60 -8.43
CA VAL A 216 6.58 -9.14 -7.11
C VAL A 216 5.16 -8.80 -6.62
N VAL A 217 4.62 -7.64 -7.02
CA VAL A 217 3.30 -7.19 -6.59
C VAL A 217 2.23 -7.70 -7.57
N TRP A 218 2.54 -7.66 -8.86
CA TRP A 218 1.64 -8.06 -9.94
C TRP A 218 1.32 -9.55 -9.90
N ASP A 219 2.33 -10.40 -9.71
CA ASP A 219 2.20 -11.86 -9.70
C ASP A 219 1.23 -12.40 -8.64
N GLN A 220 1.09 -11.68 -7.53
CA GLN A 220 0.24 -12.09 -6.40
C GLN A 220 -1.12 -11.37 -6.40
N ALA A 221 -1.34 -10.41 -7.30
CA ALA A 221 -2.50 -9.52 -7.21
C ALA A 221 -3.83 -10.22 -7.52
N TYR A 222 -3.81 -11.37 -8.20
CA TYR A 222 -5.01 -12.11 -8.61
C TYR A 222 -5.42 -13.25 -7.66
N THR A 223 -4.62 -13.52 -6.62
CA THR A 223 -4.89 -14.55 -5.59
C THR A 223 -5.11 -13.88 -4.22
N ALA A 224 -5.65 -14.60 -3.23
CA ALA A 224 -5.78 -14.11 -1.87
C ALA A 224 -4.42 -14.13 -1.15
N TYR A 225 -3.77 -12.95 -1.06
CA TYR A 225 -2.47 -12.73 -0.42
C TYR A 225 -2.52 -11.51 0.50
N ASN A 226 -1.46 -11.25 1.28
CA ASN A 226 -1.47 -10.14 2.23
C ASN A 226 -0.38 -9.06 2.01
N ASP A 227 0.65 -9.36 1.21
CA ASP A 227 1.81 -8.49 1.03
C ASP A 227 1.55 -7.19 0.26
N THR A 228 0.79 -7.29 -0.83
CA THR A 228 0.36 -6.12 -1.60
C THR A 228 -0.54 -5.23 -0.76
N ALA A 229 -1.43 -5.83 0.03
CA ALA A 229 -2.30 -5.11 0.96
C ALA A 229 -1.49 -4.35 2.02
N ALA A 230 -0.60 -5.04 2.74
CA ALA A 230 0.27 -4.41 3.75
C ALA A 230 1.07 -3.24 3.17
N SER A 231 1.65 -3.44 1.97
CA SER A 231 2.40 -2.40 1.26
C SER A 231 1.51 -1.22 0.84
N ALA A 232 0.27 -1.47 0.40
CA ALA A 232 -0.66 -0.44 -0.02
C ALA A 232 -1.05 0.49 1.13
N PHE A 233 -1.39 -0.09 2.29
CA PHE A 233 -1.69 0.68 3.50
C PHE A 233 -0.48 1.46 4.00
N ALA A 234 0.70 0.84 4.02
CA ALA A 234 1.94 1.52 4.42
C ALA A 234 2.31 2.68 3.48
N ALA A 235 2.21 2.49 2.17
CA ALA A 235 2.48 3.52 1.17
C ALA A 235 1.46 4.66 1.27
N ALA A 236 0.19 4.35 1.51
CA ALA A 236 -0.86 5.35 1.72
C ALA A 236 -0.59 6.17 3.00
N ALA A 237 -0.10 5.54 4.07
CA ALA A 237 0.29 6.23 5.29
C ALA A 237 1.42 7.25 5.03
N VAL A 238 2.46 6.87 4.27
CA VAL A 238 3.55 7.78 3.86
C VAL A 238 3.01 8.92 2.98
N ALA A 239 2.22 8.60 1.96
CA ALA A 239 1.64 9.59 1.05
C ALA A 239 0.76 10.59 1.79
N LEU A 240 -0.05 10.11 2.74
CA LEU A 240 -0.93 10.94 3.55
C LEU A 240 -0.15 11.83 4.51
N ALA A 241 0.81 11.27 5.24
CA ALA A 241 1.66 12.04 6.17
C ALA A 241 2.43 13.15 5.44
N LEU A 242 2.98 12.83 4.26
CA LEU A 242 3.60 13.80 3.38
C LEU A 242 2.58 14.79 2.80
N ALA A 243 1.34 14.43 2.55
CA ALA A 243 0.36 15.41 2.05
C ALA A 243 -0.13 16.37 3.15
N THR A 244 -0.26 15.89 4.39
CA THR A 244 -0.86 16.66 5.50
C THR A 244 0.15 17.40 6.36
N ALA A 245 1.44 17.08 6.28
CA ALA A 245 2.45 17.90 6.91
C ALA A 245 2.44 19.31 6.28
N ALA A 246 2.18 20.33 7.10
CA ALA A 246 2.13 21.70 6.64
C ALA A 246 3.55 22.19 6.32
N PRO A 247 3.81 22.81 5.16
CA PRO A 247 5.03 23.57 4.95
C PRO A 247 5.18 24.68 6.01
N ALA A 248 6.38 24.92 6.52
CA ALA A 248 6.65 26.03 7.44
C ALA A 248 6.08 27.39 6.99
N GLY A 249 6.11 27.68 5.68
CA GLY A 249 5.53 28.90 5.11
C GLY A 249 4.01 28.99 5.21
N THR A 250 3.32 27.85 5.18
CA THR A 250 1.87 27.76 5.33
C THR A 250 1.46 28.00 6.78
N LEU A 251 2.28 27.59 7.76
CA LEU A 251 2.07 27.89 9.18
C LEU A 251 2.21 29.39 9.47
N ALA A 252 3.23 30.03 8.89
CA ALA A 252 3.41 31.48 8.99
C ALA A 252 2.24 32.25 8.33
N ALA A 253 1.74 31.77 7.19
CA ALA A 253 0.57 32.34 6.53
C ALA A 253 -0.74 32.10 7.33
N THR A 254 -0.89 30.95 8.00
CA THR A 254 -2.07 30.68 8.84
C THR A 254 -2.07 31.46 10.15
N VAL A 255 -0.89 31.73 10.73
CA VAL A 255 -0.77 32.66 11.86
C VAL A 255 -1.17 34.09 11.44
N ARG A 256 -0.79 34.52 10.23
CA ARG A 256 -1.24 35.82 9.68
C ARG A 256 -2.75 35.86 9.38
N ALA A 257 -3.35 34.72 9.04
CA ALA A 257 -4.80 34.60 8.79
C ALA A 257 -5.66 34.61 10.07
N GLY A 258 -5.04 34.74 11.25
CA GLY A 258 -5.74 34.87 12.52
C GLY A 258 -6.21 33.55 13.15
N PRO A 259 -7.01 33.60 14.24
CA PRO A 259 -7.35 32.44 15.07
C PRO A 259 -8.09 31.32 14.33
N THR A 260 -8.87 31.68 13.31
CA THR A 260 -9.63 30.73 12.47
C THR A 260 -8.70 29.91 11.58
N GLY A 261 -7.68 30.54 10.98
CA GLY A 261 -6.66 29.87 10.17
C GLY A 261 -5.86 28.85 10.98
N VAL A 262 -5.45 29.21 12.20
CA VAL A 262 -4.72 28.32 13.12
C VAL A 262 -5.56 27.10 13.51
N ARG A 263 -6.86 27.28 13.82
CA ARG A 263 -7.77 26.17 14.16
C ARG A 263 -7.95 25.20 13.00
N THR A 264 -8.11 25.69 11.77
CA THR A 264 -8.30 24.84 10.58
C THR A 264 -7.04 24.04 10.25
N ALA A 265 -5.85 24.66 10.35
CA ALA A 265 -4.58 23.96 10.16
C ALA A 265 -4.35 22.88 11.23
N GLY A 266 -4.62 23.20 12.51
CA GLY A 266 -4.55 22.24 13.61
C GLY A 266 -5.46 21.03 13.37
N ARG A 267 -6.72 21.25 12.99
CA ARG A 267 -7.66 20.17 12.66
C ARG A 267 -7.19 19.30 11.50
N THR A 268 -6.66 19.91 10.44
CA THR A 268 -6.11 19.17 9.28
C THR A 268 -4.95 18.28 9.72
N LEU A 269 -4.03 18.81 10.53
CA LEU A 269 -2.87 18.08 11.04
C LEU A 269 -3.29 16.90 11.91
N THR A 270 -4.22 17.11 12.86
CA THR A 270 -4.73 16.06 13.74
C THR A 270 -5.48 14.99 12.95
N THR A 271 -6.36 15.39 12.03
CA THR A 271 -7.11 14.44 11.19
C THR A 271 -6.15 13.63 10.31
N GLY A 272 -5.13 14.28 9.74
CA GLY A 272 -4.09 13.63 8.95
C GLY A 272 -3.31 12.60 9.76
N LEU A 273 -2.87 12.98 10.97
CA LEU A 273 -2.14 12.08 11.88
C LEU A 273 -3.00 10.88 12.29
N VAL A 274 -4.27 11.08 12.63
CA VAL A 274 -5.20 10.00 12.98
C VAL A 274 -5.38 9.05 11.80
N ALA A 275 -5.66 9.58 10.60
CA ALA A 275 -5.83 8.75 9.41
C ALA A 275 -4.55 7.99 9.03
N THR A 276 -3.37 8.63 9.13
CA THR A 276 -2.07 7.95 8.96
C THR A 276 -1.88 6.84 9.99
N SER A 277 -2.26 7.08 11.25
CA SER A 277 -2.15 6.09 12.33
C SER A 277 -3.07 4.89 12.07
N VAL A 278 -4.31 5.12 11.61
CA VAL A 278 -5.24 4.04 11.23
C VAL A 278 -4.67 3.21 10.08
N LEU A 279 -4.12 3.85 9.03
CA LEU A 279 -3.50 3.12 7.91
C LEU A 279 -2.30 2.28 8.37
N LEU A 280 -1.46 2.79 9.27
CA LEU A 280 -0.36 2.01 9.85
C LEU A 280 -0.85 0.86 10.72
N ALA A 281 -1.86 1.10 11.57
CA ALA A 281 -2.44 0.06 12.40
C ALA A 281 -2.98 -1.08 11.53
N VAL A 282 -3.67 -0.77 10.44
CA VAL A 282 -4.13 -1.80 9.48
C VAL A 282 -2.94 -2.49 8.81
N ALA A 283 -1.93 -1.77 8.31
CA ALA A 283 -0.75 -2.39 7.70
C ALA A 283 -0.04 -3.38 8.65
N ILE A 284 0.10 -3.02 9.92
CA ILE A 284 0.70 -3.85 10.97
C ILE A 284 -0.20 -5.05 11.29
N SER A 285 -1.51 -4.83 11.31
CA SER A 285 -2.52 -5.89 11.51
C SER A 285 -2.55 -6.92 10.38
N ILE A 286 -2.09 -6.55 9.19
CA ILE A 286 -1.93 -7.47 8.05
C ILE A 286 -0.60 -8.21 8.15
N LYS A 287 0.47 -7.52 8.55
CA LYS A 287 1.80 -8.11 8.69
C LYS A 287 2.63 -7.36 9.73
N PRO A 288 3.20 -8.04 10.75
CA PRO A 288 3.87 -7.37 11.86
C PRO A 288 5.13 -6.61 11.41
N THR A 289 5.78 -7.07 10.34
CA THR A 289 6.94 -6.41 9.75
C THR A 289 6.63 -5.01 9.23
N SER A 290 5.36 -4.70 8.94
CA SER A 290 4.89 -3.36 8.60
C SER A 290 5.05 -2.35 9.74
N ALA A 291 5.43 -2.77 10.96
CA ALA A 291 5.82 -1.85 12.03
C ALA A 291 6.99 -0.95 11.60
N ALA A 292 7.87 -1.45 10.72
CA ALA A 292 8.94 -0.64 10.11
C ALA A 292 8.40 0.55 9.27
N ALA A 293 7.17 0.47 8.76
CA ALA A 293 6.54 1.58 8.05
C ALA A 293 6.30 2.80 8.95
N ALA A 294 6.08 2.60 10.27
CA ALA A 294 5.99 3.72 11.20
C ALA A 294 7.34 4.49 11.28
N GLY A 295 8.46 3.76 11.24
CA GLY A 295 9.79 4.33 11.12
C GLY A 295 9.99 5.07 9.78
N ALA A 296 9.55 4.48 8.67
CA ALA A 296 9.62 5.11 7.34
C ALA A 296 8.80 6.41 7.28
N VAL A 297 7.57 6.43 7.81
CA VAL A 297 6.75 7.65 7.89
C VAL A 297 7.44 8.71 8.76
N GLY A 298 7.94 8.34 9.93
CA GLY A 298 8.68 9.25 10.81
C GLY A 298 9.91 9.85 10.14
N LEU A 299 10.69 9.02 9.43
CA LEU A 299 11.84 9.46 8.66
C LEU A 299 11.44 10.41 7.51
N ALA A 300 10.36 10.12 6.78
CA ALA A 300 9.88 10.99 5.71
C ALA A 300 9.48 12.38 6.24
N LEU A 301 8.81 12.43 7.40
CA LEU A 301 8.46 13.68 8.08
C LEU A 301 9.70 14.44 8.58
N LEU A 302 10.69 13.73 9.13
CA LEU A 302 11.95 14.30 9.59
C LEU A 302 12.76 14.88 8.44
N LEU A 303 12.94 14.12 7.35
CA LEU A 303 13.64 14.57 6.15
C LEU A 303 12.94 15.76 5.53
N ARG A 304 11.60 15.80 5.55
CA ARG A 304 10.85 16.95 5.06
C ARG A 304 11.14 18.20 5.88
N TRP A 305 11.04 18.11 7.20
CA TRP A 305 11.40 19.21 8.10
C TRP A 305 12.84 19.68 7.87
N TRP A 306 13.78 18.74 7.68
CA TRP A 306 15.17 19.06 7.41
C TRP A 306 15.36 19.80 6.07
N ALA A 307 14.58 19.43 5.05
CA ALA A 307 14.66 20.01 3.71
C ALA A 307 14.06 21.43 3.60
N GLU A 308 13.27 21.87 4.58
CA GLU A 308 12.66 23.20 4.61
C GLU A 308 13.70 24.31 4.85
N ALA A 309 13.64 25.36 4.02
CA ALA A 309 14.60 26.47 4.07
C ALA A 309 14.43 27.35 5.32
N HIS A 310 13.19 27.48 5.83
CA HIS A 310 12.87 28.17 7.07
C HIS A 310 12.32 27.15 8.05
N ARG A 311 13.04 26.91 9.15
CA ARG A 311 12.65 25.94 10.18
C ARG A 311 12.09 26.71 11.39
N PRO A 312 10.76 26.85 11.52
CA PRO A 312 10.19 27.60 12.63
C PRO A 312 10.55 26.94 13.96
N ALA A 313 10.78 27.75 14.99
CA ALA A 313 11.03 27.29 16.34
C ALA A 313 9.88 26.36 16.78
N GLY A 314 10.21 25.13 17.18
CA GLY A 314 9.23 24.13 17.61
C GLY A 314 8.71 23.17 16.52
N ALA A 315 8.99 23.39 15.22
CA ALA A 315 8.57 22.45 14.16
C ALA A 315 9.15 21.03 14.37
N TYR A 316 10.39 20.95 14.83
CA TYR A 316 11.02 19.69 15.21
C TYR A 316 10.24 18.96 16.32
N ARG A 317 9.77 19.68 17.34
CA ARG A 317 8.95 19.10 18.42
C ARG A 317 7.64 18.54 17.87
N THR A 318 7.02 19.20 16.88
CA THR A 318 5.81 18.68 16.22
C THR A 318 6.10 17.38 15.48
N VAL A 319 7.21 17.30 14.72
CA VAL A 319 7.63 16.07 14.03
C VAL A 319 7.88 14.94 15.04
N VAL A 320 8.61 15.22 16.11
CA VAL A 320 8.86 14.23 17.18
C VAL A 320 7.55 13.75 17.81
N ARG A 321 6.62 14.66 18.15
CA ARG A 321 5.30 14.30 18.69
C ARG A 321 4.50 13.44 17.74
N GLN A 322 4.47 13.77 16.45
CA GLN A 322 3.84 12.94 15.43
C GLN A 322 4.47 11.55 15.40
N TRP A 323 5.79 11.48 15.38
CA TRP A 323 6.49 10.19 15.36
C TRP A 323 6.22 9.36 16.63
N LEU A 324 6.14 9.99 17.81
CA LEU A 324 5.75 9.31 19.05
C LEU A 324 4.33 8.72 18.95
N VAL A 325 3.37 9.45 18.37
CA VAL A 325 2.01 8.93 18.15
C VAL A 325 2.01 7.74 17.18
N LEU A 326 2.79 7.82 16.09
CA LEU A 326 2.92 6.72 15.13
C LEU A 326 3.62 5.49 15.75
N GLY A 327 4.65 5.70 16.57
CA GLY A 327 5.34 4.65 17.31
C GLY A 327 4.44 4.00 18.35
N ALA A 328 3.68 4.80 19.11
CA ALA A 328 2.67 4.30 20.04
C ALA A 328 1.60 3.49 19.31
N THR A 329 1.14 3.94 18.15
CA THR A 329 0.20 3.19 17.31
C THR A 329 0.75 1.82 16.93
N ALA A 330 2.02 1.73 16.54
CA ALA A 330 2.66 0.47 16.22
C ALA A 330 2.74 -0.47 17.43
N VAL A 331 3.19 0.03 18.59
CA VAL A 331 3.28 -0.74 19.83
C VAL A 331 1.90 -1.24 20.28
N LEU A 332 0.89 -0.37 20.27
CA LEU A 332 -0.47 -0.73 20.66
C LEU A 332 -1.10 -1.75 19.72
N THR A 333 -0.83 -1.65 18.42
CA THR A 333 -1.33 -2.62 17.43
C THR A 333 -0.68 -3.98 17.61
N LEU A 334 0.65 -4.03 17.78
CA LEU A 334 1.36 -5.28 18.09
C LEU A 334 0.85 -5.90 19.40
N GLY A 335 0.69 -5.08 20.45
CA GLY A 335 0.16 -5.52 21.74
C GLY A 335 -1.27 -6.06 21.64
N PHE A 336 -2.16 -5.39 20.90
CA PHE A 336 -3.52 -5.85 20.66
C PHE A 336 -3.53 -7.26 20.03
N TRP A 337 -2.75 -7.48 18.98
CA TRP A 337 -2.69 -8.76 18.30
C TRP A 337 -2.03 -9.85 19.14
N SER A 338 -0.94 -9.55 19.86
CA SER A 338 -0.34 -10.50 20.80
C SER A 338 -1.30 -10.91 21.93
N VAL A 339 -2.06 -9.96 22.47
CA VAL A 339 -3.07 -10.26 23.51
C VAL A 339 -4.21 -11.10 22.92
N ARG A 340 -4.74 -10.72 21.74
CA ARG A 340 -5.77 -11.52 21.06
C ARG A 340 -5.29 -12.94 20.79
N GLN A 341 -4.08 -13.09 20.25
CA GLN A 341 -3.49 -14.39 19.98
C GLN A 341 -3.37 -15.22 21.26
N TRP A 342 -2.94 -14.62 22.37
CA TRP A 342 -2.86 -15.30 23.66
C TRP A 342 -4.22 -15.75 24.18
N LEU A 343 -5.26 -14.93 24.00
CA LEU A 343 -6.63 -15.29 24.39
C LEU A 343 -7.20 -16.46 23.58
N ILE A 344 -6.78 -16.63 22.32
CA ILE A 344 -7.27 -17.68 21.41
C ILE A 344 -6.45 -18.96 21.55
N THR A 345 -5.11 -18.84 21.54
CA THR A 345 -4.17 -19.95 21.38
C THR A 345 -3.44 -20.32 22.67
N GLY A 346 -3.46 -19.43 23.68
CA GLY A 346 -2.63 -19.53 24.89
C GLY A 346 -1.19 -19.00 24.72
N TYR A 347 -0.80 -18.53 23.52
CA TYR A 347 0.55 -18.02 23.23
C TYR A 347 0.55 -16.54 22.83
N LEU A 348 1.49 -15.75 23.39
CA LEU A 348 1.69 -14.33 23.04
C LEU A 348 2.36 -14.10 21.68
N VAL A 349 3.10 -15.10 21.21
CA VAL A 349 3.81 -15.12 19.93
C VAL A 349 3.52 -16.47 19.30
N ASP A 350 3.27 -16.47 17.98
CA ASP A 350 2.99 -17.70 17.21
C ASP A 350 4.08 -18.74 17.53
N PRO A 351 3.74 -19.91 18.08
CA PRO A 351 4.69 -20.98 18.38
C PRO A 351 5.52 -21.39 17.16
N ALA A 352 4.97 -21.26 15.94
CA ALA A 352 5.70 -21.52 14.71
C ALA A 352 6.88 -20.55 14.50
N LEU A 353 6.86 -19.35 15.10
CA LEU A 353 7.98 -18.41 15.11
C LEU A 353 9.05 -18.76 16.15
N GLY A 354 8.67 -19.48 17.22
CA GLY A 354 9.59 -19.94 18.27
C GLY A 354 10.16 -21.34 18.03
N ALA A 355 9.55 -22.12 17.14
CA ALA A 355 10.04 -23.43 16.74
C ALA A 355 11.40 -23.33 16.03
N THR A 356 12.22 -24.38 16.15
CA THR A 356 13.49 -24.46 15.41
C THR A 356 13.20 -24.25 13.92
N PRO A 357 13.80 -23.22 13.28
CA PRO A 357 13.48 -22.90 11.90
C PRO A 357 13.84 -24.10 11.01
N SER A 358 12.91 -24.47 10.12
CA SER A 358 13.15 -25.54 9.15
C SER A 358 14.33 -25.18 8.23
N VAL A 359 14.89 -26.17 7.53
CA VAL A 359 15.95 -25.94 6.52
C VAL A 359 15.51 -24.91 5.48
N ASP A 360 14.24 -24.95 5.07
CA ASP A 360 13.65 -23.95 4.17
C ASP A 360 13.62 -22.55 4.81
N VAL A 361 13.17 -22.40 6.06
CA VAL A 361 13.19 -21.11 6.77
C VAL A 361 14.61 -20.57 6.94
N LEU A 362 15.56 -21.43 7.31
CA LEU A 362 16.98 -21.06 7.43
C LEU A 362 17.57 -20.59 6.10
N SER A 363 17.19 -21.22 4.99
CA SER A 363 17.61 -20.79 3.64
C SER A 363 17.09 -19.39 3.27
N ARG A 364 15.99 -18.96 3.91
CA ARG A 364 15.36 -17.64 3.78
C ARG A 364 15.84 -16.62 4.83
N LEU A 365 16.92 -16.90 5.58
CA LEU A 365 17.55 -15.92 6.47
C LEU A 365 18.82 -15.33 5.87
N PRO A 366 19.04 -14.00 5.94
CA PRO A 366 20.18 -13.36 5.31
C PRO A 366 21.49 -13.90 5.87
N SER A 367 22.35 -14.39 4.97
CA SER A 367 23.75 -14.72 5.27
C SER A 367 24.53 -13.43 5.56
N ARG A 368 25.70 -13.55 6.19
CA ARG A 368 26.62 -12.41 6.39
C ARG A 368 26.98 -11.72 5.07
N THR A 369 27.21 -12.50 4.01
CA THR A 369 27.48 -11.97 2.67
C THR A 369 26.33 -11.11 2.20
N ASP A 370 25.09 -11.53 2.42
CA ASP A 370 23.99 -10.69 1.99
C ASP A 370 23.83 -9.45 2.84
N GLN A 371 24.01 -9.54 4.15
CA GLN A 371 23.95 -8.35 5.02
C GLN A 371 24.95 -7.28 4.57
N LEU A 372 26.11 -7.68 4.03
CA LEU A 372 27.09 -6.78 3.42
C LEU A 372 26.64 -6.22 2.06
N LEU A 373 25.93 -7.02 1.26
CA LEU A 373 25.44 -6.62 -0.07
C LEU A 373 24.12 -5.85 -0.04
N VAL A 374 23.32 -5.98 1.02
CA VAL A 374 21.99 -5.36 1.19
C VAL A 374 21.98 -3.87 0.78
N PRO A 375 22.97 -3.02 1.13
CA PRO A 375 22.98 -1.61 0.72
C PRO A 375 23.03 -1.38 -0.80
N VAL A 376 23.70 -2.26 -1.54
CA VAL A 376 23.85 -2.16 -2.99
C VAL A 376 22.77 -2.93 -3.75
N MET A 377 22.08 -3.89 -3.10
CA MET A 377 21.08 -4.74 -3.76
C MET A 377 20.04 -3.99 -4.60
N PRO A 378 19.42 -2.87 -4.15
CA PRO A 378 18.49 -2.11 -4.98
C PRO A 378 19.05 -1.62 -6.33
N LEU A 379 20.37 -1.57 -6.48
CA LEU A 379 21.06 -1.15 -7.70
C LEU A 379 21.43 -2.33 -8.61
N VAL A 380 21.59 -3.54 -8.07
CA VAL A 380 22.12 -4.71 -8.79
C VAL A 380 21.13 -5.87 -8.94
N THR A 381 20.11 -6.01 -8.09
CA THR A 381 19.18 -7.16 -8.12
C THR A 381 18.43 -7.28 -9.44
N GLY A 382 18.19 -6.16 -10.11
CA GLY A 382 17.62 -6.13 -11.44
C GLY A 382 18.54 -6.56 -12.58
N LEU A 383 19.84 -6.31 -12.44
CA LEU A 383 20.83 -6.57 -13.48
C LEU A 383 21.38 -7.99 -13.42
N VAL A 384 21.44 -8.57 -12.22
CA VAL A 384 22.08 -9.87 -11.98
C VAL A 384 21.08 -11.02 -11.97
N GLY A 385 19.77 -10.73 -11.99
CA GLY A 385 18.72 -11.75 -11.91
C GLY A 385 18.85 -12.55 -10.62
N SER A 386 18.57 -11.92 -9.47
CA SER A 386 18.69 -12.66 -8.21
C SER A 386 17.57 -13.67 -8.08
N GLN A 387 17.91 -14.97 -8.03
CA GLN A 387 17.03 -15.99 -7.46
C GLN A 387 16.57 -15.55 -6.06
N GLU A 388 15.46 -16.12 -5.56
CA GLU A 388 15.07 -15.93 -4.17
C GLU A 388 16.30 -16.13 -3.29
N PRO A 389 16.57 -15.15 -2.42
CA PRO A 389 15.60 -14.37 -1.63
C PRO A 389 15.60 -12.85 -1.89
N TRP A 390 16.52 -12.33 -2.73
CA TRP A 390 16.77 -10.89 -2.86
C TRP A 390 15.92 -10.16 -3.90
N GLY A 391 14.95 -10.88 -4.50
CA GLY A 391 13.95 -10.30 -5.37
C GLY A 391 14.47 -9.97 -6.77
N GLY A 392 14.65 -10.99 -7.61
CA GLY A 392 14.86 -10.84 -9.06
C GLY A 392 13.61 -10.35 -9.81
N ARG A 393 12.73 -9.61 -9.14
CA ARG A 393 11.36 -9.27 -9.55
C ARG A 393 10.97 -7.85 -9.11
N THR A 394 11.93 -6.92 -9.11
CA THR A 394 11.69 -5.49 -8.83
C THR A 394 11.19 -4.75 -10.09
N SER A 395 10.76 -3.49 -9.95
CA SER A 395 10.29 -2.68 -11.08
C SER A 395 11.40 -2.49 -12.12
N LEU A 396 11.22 -2.94 -13.37
CA LEU A 396 12.19 -2.68 -14.45
C LEU A 396 12.49 -1.19 -14.63
N VAL A 397 11.50 -0.33 -14.35
CA VAL A 397 11.70 1.13 -14.32
C VAL A 397 12.78 1.52 -13.32
N VAL A 398 12.74 0.97 -12.10
CA VAL A 398 13.76 1.22 -11.08
C VAL A 398 15.10 0.63 -11.53
N GLN A 399 15.12 -0.60 -12.05
CA GLN A 399 16.36 -1.26 -12.46
C GLN A 399 17.10 -0.47 -13.55
N LEU A 400 16.37 0.03 -14.56
CA LEU A 400 16.96 0.73 -15.70
C LEU A 400 17.30 2.19 -15.39
N LEU A 401 16.49 2.86 -14.56
CA LEU A 401 16.54 4.32 -14.43
C LEU A 401 17.05 4.81 -13.08
N LEU A 402 17.20 3.96 -12.07
CA LEU A 402 17.63 4.39 -10.74
C LEU A 402 19.07 4.92 -10.72
N VAL A 403 20.01 4.21 -11.35
CA VAL A 403 21.41 4.66 -11.43
C VAL A 403 21.54 5.96 -12.23
N PRO A 404 20.97 6.09 -13.44
CA PRO A 404 20.94 7.37 -14.15
C PRO A 404 20.27 8.50 -13.37
N ALA A 405 19.13 8.22 -12.71
CA ALA A 405 18.43 9.20 -11.89
C ALA A 405 19.32 9.67 -10.73
N LEU A 406 19.97 8.75 -10.02
CA LEU A 406 20.87 9.07 -8.91
C LEU A 406 22.05 9.92 -9.38
N ALA A 407 22.70 9.54 -10.49
CA ALA A 407 23.77 10.34 -11.08
C ALA A 407 23.28 11.76 -11.43
N TYR A 408 22.10 11.88 -12.03
CA TYR A 408 21.47 13.15 -12.36
C TYR A 408 21.20 14.02 -11.12
N VAL A 409 20.58 13.49 -10.06
CA VAL A 409 20.28 14.29 -8.86
C VAL A 409 21.53 14.68 -8.08
N LEU A 410 22.56 13.82 -8.03
CA LEU A 410 23.83 14.15 -7.40
C LEU A 410 24.58 15.25 -8.17
N TRP A 411 24.51 15.22 -9.50
CA TRP A 411 25.08 16.26 -10.36
C TRP A 411 24.34 17.60 -10.22
N ARG A 412 23.00 17.59 -10.30
CA ARG A 412 22.20 18.83 -10.30
C ARG A 412 22.05 19.46 -8.91
N ARG A 413 22.04 18.65 -7.85
CA ARG A 413 21.85 19.08 -6.46
C ARG A 413 20.57 19.94 -6.28
N GLY A 414 20.48 20.67 -5.18
CA GLY A 414 19.39 21.63 -4.93
C GLY A 414 18.03 20.97 -4.72
N THR A 415 16.98 21.56 -5.29
CA THR A 415 15.59 21.17 -5.01
C THR A 415 15.25 19.76 -5.50
N VAL A 416 15.79 19.33 -6.65
CA VAL A 416 15.54 17.98 -7.17
C VAL A 416 16.17 16.91 -6.28
N LEU A 417 17.38 17.14 -5.78
CA LEU A 417 18.03 16.25 -4.81
C LEU A 417 17.20 16.16 -3.53
N ARG A 418 16.74 17.28 -2.97
CA ARG A 418 15.89 17.27 -1.77
C ARG A 418 14.62 16.45 -1.96
N ARG A 419 13.90 16.67 -3.07
CA ARG A 419 12.66 15.93 -3.38
C ARG A 419 12.93 14.44 -3.62
N PHE A 420 14.01 14.10 -4.31
CA PHE A 420 14.45 12.72 -4.50
C PHE A 420 14.78 12.06 -3.16
N THR A 421 15.58 12.71 -2.32
CA THR A 421 16.00 12.19 -1.01
C THR A 421 14.82 11.89 -0.10
N LEU A 422 13.75 12.68 -0.13
CA LEU A 422 12.56 12.44 0.69
C LEU A 422 11.92 11.07 0.45
N LEU A 423 11.87 10.63 -0.81
CA LEU A 423 11.31 9.32 -1.16
C LEU A 423 12.42 8.25 -1.17
N GLY A 424 13.55 8.55 -1.80
CA GLY A 424 14.69 7.65 -1.95
C GLY A 424 15.32 7.25 -0.62
N ALA A 425 15.74 8.20 0.22
CA ALA A 425 16.38 7.84 1.49
C ALA A 425 15.41 7.12 2.43
N THR A 426 14.13 7.52 2.44
CA THR A 426 13.09 6.80 3.18
C THR A 426 12.98 5.35 2.71
N ALA A 427 12.92 5.12 1.40
CA ALA A 427 12.89 3.79 0.81
C ALA A 427 14.13 2.95 1.14
N TRP A 428 15.32 3.56 1.02
CA TRP A 428 16.60 2.89 1.28
C TRP A 428 16.76 2.52 2.76
N VAL A 429 16.46 3.43 3.69
CA VAL A 429 16.57 3.13 5.12
C VAL A 429 15.56 2.05 5.51
N HIS A 430 14.32 2.14 5.02
CA HIS A 430 13.33 1.07 5.23
C HIS A 430 13.80 -0.28 4.68
N TRP A 431 14.43 -0.28 3.49
CA TRP A 431 15.04 -1.46 2.89
C TRP A 431 16.18 -2.02 3.75
N LEU A 432 17.11 -1.17 4.20
CA LEU A 432 18.24 -1.58 5.05
C LEU A 432 17.77 -2.19 6.36
N VAL A 433 16.81 -1.56 7.04
CA VAL A 433 16.29 -2.04 8.33
C VAL A 433 15.62 -3.40 8.17
N LEU A 434 14.70 -3.54 7.22
CA LEU A 434 14.00 -4.81 7.02
C LEU A 434 14.92 -5.90 6.43
N GLY A 435 15.74 -5.53 5.44
CA GLY A 435 16.60 -6.45 4.69
C GLY A 435 17.77 -6.99 5.51
N THR A 436 18.16 -6.33 6.61
CA THR A 436 19.20 -6.82 7.52
C THR A 436 18.67 -7.58 8.74
N GLN A 437 17.45 -7.28 9.21
CA GLN A 437 17.00 -7.72 10.55
C GLN A 437 15.91 -8.79 10.58
N VAL A 438 15.07 -8.90 9.54
CA VAL A 438 13.79 -9.61 9.71
C VAL A 438 13.79 -10.94 8.97
N VAL A 439 13.70 -10.94 7.64
CA VAL A 439 13.76 -12.14 6.79
C VAL A 439 14.24 -11.69 5.40
N ARG A 440 14.89 -12.59 4.67
CA ARG A 440 15.34 -12.46 3.28
C ARG A 440 14.07 -12.51 2.38
N THR A 441 13.16 -11.55 2.54
CA THR A 441 11.84 -11.60 1.89
C THR A 441 11.82 -10.82 0.60
N ARG A 442 11.04 -11.36 -0.34
CA ARG A 442 10.54 -10.67 -1.55
C ARG A 442 9.74 -9.38 -1.24
N PHE A 443 9.41 -9.07 0.01
CA PHE A 443 8.32 -8.16 0.38
C PHE A 443 8.75 -6.81 0.94
N HIS A 444 9.55 -6.09 0.16
CA HIS A 444 9.88 -4.68 0.42
C HIS A 444 9.04 -3.73 -0.45
N GLY A 445 7.76 -4.06 -0.66
CA GLY A 445 6.86 -3.34 -1.56
C GLY A 445 6.87 -1.84 -1.31
N LEU A 446 6.80 -1.41 -0.05
CA LEU A 446 6.92 0.01 0.33
C LEU A 446 8.20 0.66 -0.20
N SER A 447 9.37 0.05 0.02
CA SER A 447 10.65 0.59 -0.45
C SER A 447 10.62 0.76 -1.96
N TRP A 448 10.22 -0.28 -2.70
CA TRP A 448 10.27 -0.23 -4.15
C TRP A 448 9.33 0.81 -4.76
N VAL A 449 8.11 0.95 -4.26
CA VAL A 449 7.18 1.94 -4.82
C VAL A 449 7.58 3.38 -4.50
N LEU A 450 8.24 3.61 -3.36
CA LEU A 450 8.83 4.91 -3.05
C LEU A 450 10.03 5.21 -3.96
N LEU A 451 10.83 4.20 -4.33
CA LEU A 451 11.90 4.35 -5.33
C LEU A 451 11.36 4.70 -6.72
N VAL A 452 10.27 4.08 -7.16
CA VAL A 452 9.59 4.47 -8.41
C VAL A 452 9.25 5.96 -8.39
N GLY A 453 8.66 6.45 -7.29
CA GLY A 453 8.36 7.87 -7.10
C GLY A 453 9.62 8.75 -7.14
N ALA A 454 10.71 8.34 -6.48
CA ALA A 454 11.99 9.05 -6.47
C ALA A 454 12.60 9.17 -7.88
N VAL A 455 12.64 8.07 -8.63
CA VAL A 455 13.12 8.06 -10.03
C VAL A 455 12.29 9.03 -10.88
N ARG A 456 10.95 9.05 -10.72
CA ARG A 456 10.10 9.96 -11.48
C ARG A 456 10.38 11.44 -11.17
N VAL A 457 10.70 11.78 -9.92
CA VAL A 457 11.11 13.15 -9.54
C VAL A 457 12.32 13.60 -10.36
N ALA A 458 13.34 12.75 -10.50
CA ALA A 458 14.54 13.07 -11.28
C ALA A 458 14.21 13.22 -12.78
N LEU A 459 13.40 12.32 -13.32
CA LEU A 459 12.98 12.36 -14.73
C LEU A 459 12.16 13.59 -15.08
N GLU A 460 11.22 14.01 -14.23
CA GLU A 460 10.43 15.21 -14.50
C GLU A 460 11.28 16.48 -14.47
N ASP A 461 12.20 16.62 -13.52
CA ASP A 461 13.14 17.75 -13.48
C ASP A 461 14.04 17.77 -14.73
N ALA A 462 14.53 16.61 -15.16
CA ALA A 462 15.30 16.48 -16.40
C ALA A 462 14.47 16.87 -17.64
N ALA A 463 13.23 16.40 -17.75
CA ALA A 463 12.33 16.69 -18.88
C ALA A 463 11.81 18.13 -18.90
N GLU A 464 11.76 18.83 -17.75
CA GLU A 464 11.44 20.26 -17.68
C GLU A 464 12.62 21.13 -18.13
N ARG A 465 13.84 20.74 -17.74
CA ARG A 465 15.06 21.48 -18.10
C ARG A 465 15.54 21.21 -19.51
N HIS A 466 15.32 19.99 -20.00
CA HIS A 466 15.68 19.57 -21.34
C HIS A 466 14.43 19.04 -22.06
N PRO A 467 13.54 19.92 -22.57
CA PRO A 467 12.30 19.50 -23.22
C PRO A 467 12.49 18.50 -24.36
N ARG A 468 13.64 18.57 -25.07
CA ARG A 468 14.01 17.60 -26.12
C ARG A 468 14.23 16.17 -25.61
N TRP A 469 14.56 15.99 -24.33
CA TRP A 469 14.74 14.66 -23.73
C TRP A 469 13.43 14.03 -23.28
N ARG A 470 12.38 14.83 -23.06
CA ARG A 470 11.06 14.38 -22.61
C ARG A 470 10.54 13.15 -23.39
N PRO A 471 10.44 13.15 -24.73
CA PRO A 471 9.90 11.99 -25.45
C PRO A 471 10.71 10.72 -25.18
N TRP A 472 12.04 10.81 -25.14
CA TRP A 472 12.92 9.67 -24.88
C TRP A 472 12.79 9.13 -23.45
N LEU A 473 12.70 10.02 -22.46
CA LEU A 473 12.49 9.64 -21.06
C LEU A 473 11.12 8.99 -20.85
N GLU A 474 10.07 9.48 -21.52
CA GLU A 474 8.73 8.87 -21.46
C GLU A 474 8.68 7.52 -22.18
N ILE A 475 9.38 7.37 -23.32
CA ILE A 475 9.52 6.08 -24.03
C ILE A 475 10.25 5.08 -23.14
N ALA A 476 11.37 5.47 -22.53
CA ALA A 476 12.12 4.59 -21.63
C ALA A 476 11.27 4.16 -20.42
N TRP A 477 10.52 5.09 -19.83
CA TRP A 477 9.59 4.78 -18.74
C TRP A 477 8.48 3.82 -19.19
N ALA A 478 7.81 4.12 -20.30
CA ALA A 478 6.73 3.30 -20.82
C ALA A 478 7.21 1.90 -21.21
N GLY A 479 8.39 1.80 -21.83
CA GLY A 479 9.04 0.52 -22.14
C GLY A 479 9.31 -0.30 -20.87
N GLY A 480 9.85 0.33 -19.81
CA GLY A 480 10.05 -0.33 -18.52
C GLY A 480 8.74 -0.85 -17.89
N VAL A 481 7.65 -0.09 -17.98
CA VAL A 481 6.32 -0.52 -17.51
C VAL A 481 5.80 -1.70 -18.33
N LEU A 482 5.84 -1.59 -19.66
CA LEU A 482 5.32 -2.63 -20.58
C LEU A 482 6.08 -3.95 -20.43
N LEU A 483 7.40 -3.88 -20.35
CA LEU A 483 8.24 -5.07 -20.15
C LEU A 483 7.97 -5.70 -18.78
N GLY A 484 7.77 -4.88 -17.73
CA GLY A 484 7.46 -5.39 -16.39
C GLY A 484 6.11 -6.09 -16.33
N LEU A 485 5.10 -5.56 -17.02
CA LEU A 485 3.81 -6.23 -17.18
C LEU A 485 3.93 -7.53 -17.98
N ALA A 486 4.67 -7.51 -19.10
CA ALA A 486 4.83 -8.66 -19.98
C ALA A 486 5.51 -9.84 -19.27
N ASP A 487 6.57 -9.57 -18.51
CA ASP A 487 7.33 -10.57 -17.74
C ASP A 487 6.43 -11.41 -16.82
N VAL A 488 5.37 -10.80 -16.27
CA VAL A 488 4.58 -11.40 -15.19
C VAL A 488 3.21 -11.86 -15.65
N SER A 489 2.70 -11.28 -16.73
CA SER A 489 1.39 -11.64 -17.27
C SER A 489 1.33 -13.09 -17.76
N PHE A 490 2.47 -13.74 -18.03
CA PHE A 490 2.53 -15.17 -18.37
C PHE A 490 1.94 -16.07 -17.27
N GLU A 491 2.19 -15.78 -15.99
CA GLU A 491 1.64 -16.56 -14.88
C GLU A 491 0.13 -16.39 -14.74
N MET A 492 -0.38 -15.17 -14.95
CA MET A 492 -1.83 -14.93 -15.00
C MET A 492 -2.49 -15.67 -16.16
N VAL A 493 -1.86 -15.69 -17.35
CA VAL A 493 -2.38 -16.44 -18.50
C VAL A 493 -2.41 -17.94 -18.21
N ARG A 494 -1.40 -18.49 -17.51
CA ARG A 494 -1.40 -19.88 -17.06
C ARG A 494 -2.55 -20.16 -16.09
N ALA A 495 -2.79 -19.28 -15.13
CA ALA A 495 -3.91 -19.41 -14.20
C ALA A 495 -5.26 -19.35 -14.93
N ILE A 496 -5.41 -18.46 -15.93
CA ILE A 496 -6.61 -18.37 -16.76
C ILE A 496 -6.87 -19.67 -17.52
N ALA A 497 -5.81 -20.35 -18.00
CA ALA A 497 -5.94 -21.63 -18.69
C ALA A 497 -6.46 -22.78 -17.81
N GLN A 498 -6.56 -22.58 -16.49
CA GLN A 498 -7.06 -23.55 -15.52
C GLN A 498 -8.52 -23.28 -15.10
N ILE A 499 -9.14 -22.19 -15.59
CA ILE A 499 -10.57 -21.88 -15.43
C ILE A 499 -11.38 -22.71 -16.44
#